data_AF-A0A7D8ADY2-F1
#
_entry.id   AF-A0A7D8ADY2-F1
#
_cell.length_a   1.000
_cell.length_b   1.000
_cell.length_c   1.000
_cell.angle_alpha   90.00
_cell.angle_beta   90.00
_cell.angle_gamma   90.00
#
_symmetry.space_group_name_H-M   'P 1'
#
loop_
_entity.id
_entity.type
_entity.pdbx_description
1 polymer ?
#
loop_
_entity_poly.entity_id
_entity_poly.type
_entity_poly.pdbx_seq_one_letter_code
_entity_poly.pdbx_strand_id
1 'polypeptide(L)'
;MKEIIPKSNIFYLSRDIYIFIKLINRFTALHAISFKTFIKDIFKNGTKICLVYLDLSEIQYLDSTFMGTLVYVNKKSNEYKKIFKIINPSKEALENLRSLGLEKILKIEKREEIYKKNEMKEYLCYNEQKNKIFKSILKSHILLSNINKDNKKEFCSLIQRLKQEIHNHN
;
A
#
# COMPACT_ATOMS: atom_id res chain seq x y z
N MET A 1 -24.88 -14.09 0.24
CA MET A 1 -23.47 -14.50 0.06
C MET A 1 -22.59 -13.35 0.47
N LYS A 2 -21.71 -13.51 1.47
CA LYS A 2 -20.66 -12.51 1.75
C LYS A 2 -19.64 -12.63 0.62
N GLU A 3 -19.48 -11.59 -0.20
CA GLU A 3 -18.35 -11.50 -1.11
C GLU A 3 -17.06 -11.64 -0.30
N ILE A 4 -16.31 -12.72 -0.55
CA ILE A 4 -14.99 -12.91 0.02
C ILE A 4 -14.08 -11.93 -0.72
N ILE A 5 -13.88 -10.74 -0.16
CA ILE A 5 -12.92 -9.77 -0.69
C ILE A 5 -11.54 -10.45 -0.61
N PRO A 6 -10.84 -10.65 -1.75
CA PRO A 6 -9.58 -11.36 -1.75
C PRO A 6 -8.55 -10.59 -0.89
N LYS A 7 -7.85 -11.32 -0.01
CA LYS A 7 -6.85 -10.78 0.91
C LYS A 7 -5.76 -10.06 0.10
N SER A 8 -5.41 -8.84 0.48
CA SER A 8 -4.29 -8.13 -0.15
C SER A 8 -2.98 -8.69 0.37
N ASN A 9 -2.05 -9.01 -0.53
CA ASN A 9 -0.77 -9.62 -0.18
C ASN A 9 0.38 -8.82 -0.77
N ILE A 10 1.48 -8.77 -0.02
CA ILE A 10 2.76 -8.21 -0.45
C ILE A 10 3.75 -9.37 -0.49
N PHE A 11 4.34 -9.62 -1.66
CA PHE A 11 5.43 -10.58 -1.81
C PHE A 11 6.71 -9.83 -2.18
N TYR A 12 7.86 -10.32 -1.76
CA TYR A 12 9.13 -9.74 -2.14
C TYR A 12 10.25 -10.76 -2.33
N LEU A 13 11.19 -10.41 -3.18
CA LEU A 13 12.41 -11.16 -3.44
C LEU A 13 13.57 -10.18 -3.48
N SER A 14 14.56 -10.39 -2.61
CA SER A 14 15.80 -9.61 -2.63
C SER A 14 16.85 -10.37 -3.43
N ARG A 15 17.49 -9.67 -4.36
CA ARG A 15 18.71 -10.08 -5.06
C ARG A 15 19.81 -9.07 -4.73
N ASP A 16 21.05 -9.35 -5.13
CA ASP A 16 22.24 -8.63 -4.68
C ASP A 16 22.07 -7.10 -4.69
N ILE A 17 21.62 -6.54 -5.82
CA ILE A 17 21.52 -5.09 -6.02
C ILE A 17 20.08 -4.58 -6.16
N TYR A 18 19.09 -5.46 -6.15
CA TYR A 18 17.71 -5.06 -6.35
C TYR A 18 16.73 -5.86 -5.49
N ILE A 19 15.58 -5.25 -5.24
CA ILE A 19 14.42 -5.92 -4.65
C ILE A 19 13.26 -5.87 -5.61
N PHE A 20 12.59 -7.01 -5.76
CA PHE A 20 11.35 -7.14 -6.49
C PHE A 20 10.21 -7.27 -5.48
N ILE A 21 9.21 -6.40 -5.57
CA ILE A 21 8.04 -6.37 -4.69
C ILE A 21 6.82 -6.55 -5.57
N LYS A 22 5.97 -7.51 -5.24
CA LYS A 22 4.71 -7.78 -5.95
C LYS A 22 3.53 -7.48 -5.04
N LEU A 23 2.62 -6.65 -5.54
CA LEU A 23 1.37 -6.32 -4.85
C LEU A 23 0.21 -7.03 -5.52
N ILE A 24 -0.67 -7.63 -4.72
CA ILE A 24 -1.78 -8.47 -5.19
C ILE A 24 -3.09 -7.99 -4.58
N ASN A 25 -4.13 -7.88 -5.42
CA ASN A 25 -5.49 -7.43 -5.08
C ASN A 25 -5.59 -5.91 -4.83
N ARG A 26 -6.14 -5.50 -3.68
CA ARG A 26 -6.61 -4.13 -3.44
C ARG A 26 -5.76 -3.43 -2.39
N PHE A 27 -5.13 -2.32 -2.72
CA PHE A 27 -4.33 -1.56 -1.76
C PHE A 27 -4.98 -0.22 -1.44
N THR A 28 -5.06 0.06 -0.14
CA THR A 28 -5.81 1.19 0.41
C THR A 28 -5.03 1.85 1.54
N ALA A 29 -5.61 2.88 2.15
CA ALA A 29 -5.12 3.52 3.36
C ALA A 29 -4.71 2.53 4.47
N LEU A 30 -5.38 1.38 4.58
CA LEU A 30 -5.07 0.33 5.57
C LEU A 30 -3.69 -0.28 5.38
N HIS A 31 -3.23 -0.35 4.13
CA HIS A 31 -1.97 -0.97 3.74
C HIS A 31 -0.84 0.05 3.66
N ALA A 32 -1.18 1.33 3.45
CA ALA A 32 -0.22 2.41 3.23
C ALA A 32 0.85 2.50 4.32
N ILE A 33 0.48 2.40 5.59
CA ILE A 33 1.43 2.57 6.71
C ILE A 33 2.36 1.37 6.81
N SER A 34 1.82 0.15 6.75
CA SER A 34 2.63 -1.06 6.79
C SER A 34 3.60 -1.13 5.62
N PHE A 35 3.14 -0.74 4.42
CA PHE A 35 4.00 -0.67 3.24
C PHE A 35 5.11 0.40 3.37
N LYS A 36 4.81 1.57 3.95
CA LYS A 36 5.85 2.57 4.26
C LYS A 36 6.89 2.04 5.23
N THR A 37 6.47 1.30 6.26
CA THR A 37 7.38 0.66 7.22
C THR A 37 8.27 -0.36 6.51
N PHE A 38 7.67 -1.25 5.72
CA PHE A 38 8.39 -2.24 4.92
C PHE A 38 9.49 -1.62 4.05
N ILE A 39 9.14 -0.55 3.31
CA ILE A 39 10.10 0.15 2.45
C ILE A 39 11.21 0.82 3.25
N LYS A 40 10.90 1.43 4.40
CA LYS A 40 11.93 2.01 5.28
C LYS A 40 12.91 0.95 5.78
N ASP A 41 12.41 -0.21 6.16
CA ASP A 41 13.25 -1.30 6.67
C ASP A 41 14.17 -1.84 5.57
N ILE A 42 13.65 -1.99 4.34
CA ILE A 42 14.47 -2.31 3.16
C ILE A 42 15.57 -1.26 2.96
N PHE A 43 15.23 0.04 3.05
CA PHE A 43 16.20 1.11 2.75
C PHE A 43 17.27 1.26 3.81
N LYS A 44 16.97 0.97 5.07
CA LYS A 44 17.92 0.99 6.19
C LYS A 44 18.84 -0.23 6.19
N ASN A 45 18.28 -1.42 5.96
CA ASN A 45 19.02 -2.67 6.13
C ASN A 45 19.68 -3.15 4.83
N GLY A 46 19.11 -2.80 3.68
CA GLY A 46 19.60 -3.22 2.36
C GLY A 46 20.60 -2.24 1.75
N THR A 47 21.81 -2.15 2.31
CA THR A 47 22.84 -1.20 1.85
C THR A 47 23.28 -1.43 0.41
N LYS A 48 23.22 -2.68 -0.08
CA LYS A 48 23.53 -3.05 -1.47
C LYS A 48 22.38 -2.83 -2.45
N ILE A 49 21.14 -2.62 -1.97
CA ILE A 49 19.97 -2.46 -2.83
C ILE A 49 20.01 -1.08 -3.48
N CYS A 50 20.22 -1.05 -4.78
CA CYS A 50 20.19 0.16 -5.60
C CYS A 50 18.86 0.34 -6.33
N LEU A 51 18.10 -0.74 -6.54
CA LEU A 51 16.93 -0.74 -7.41
C LEU A 51 15.72 -1.44 -6.77
N VAL A 52 14.57 -0.79 -6.86
CA VAL A 52 13.30 -1.24 -6.26
C VAL A 52 12.28 -1.35 -7.37
N TYR A 53 11.88 -2.58 -7.68
CA TYR A 53 10.81 -2.88 -8.62
C TYR A 53 9.51 -3.15 -7.88
N LEU A 54 8.44 -2.48 -8.28
CA LEU A 54 7.10 -2.70 -7.78
C LEU A 54 6.20 -3.22 -8.89
N ASP A 55 5.93 -4.52 -8.86
CA ASP A 55 5.04 -5.21 -9.78
C ASP A 55 3.58 -5.03 -9.35
N LEU A 56 2.80 -4.42 -10.24
CA LEU A 56 1.38 -4.13 -10.06
C LEU A 56 0.48 -4.97 -11.02
N SER A 57 1.00 -6.07 -11.58
CA SER A 57 0.29 -6.90 -12.57
C SER A 57 -0.98 -7.56 -12.03
N GLU A 58 -1.05 -7.83 -10.73
CA GLU A 58 -2.21 -8.46 -10.07
C GLU A 58 -3.00 -7.46 -9.20
N ILE A 59 -2.81 -6.16 -9.40
CA ILE A 59 -3.59 -5.14 -8.69
C ILE A 59 -4.97 -4.99 -9.32
N GLN A 60 -5.99 -4.90 -8.48
CA GLN A 60 -7.37 -4.66 -8.88
C GLN A 60 -7.84 -3.24 -8.54
N TYR A 61 -7.18 -2.59 -7.57
CA TYR A 61 -7.55 -1.25 -7.11
C TYR A 61 -6.47 -0.63 -6.23
N LEU A 62 -6.19 0.66 -6.47
CA LEU A 62 -5.42 1.55 -5.60
C LEU A 62 -6.28 2.76 -5.21
N ASP A 63 -6.38 3.07 -3.91
CA ASP A 63 -6.95 4.37 -3.49
C ASP A 63 -5.91 5.49 -3.52
N SER A 64 -6.38 6.73 -3.36
CA SER A 64 -5.53 7.93 -3.30
C SER A 64 -4.48 7.89 -2.20
N THR A 65 -4.76 7.23 -1.07
CA THR A 65 -3.84 7.13 0.06
C THR A 65 -2.68 6.19 -0.25
N PHE A 66 -2.94 5.06 -0.90
CA PHE A 66 -1.89 4.14 -1.33
C PHE A 66 -1.11 4.72 -2.51
N MET A 67 -1.77 5.41 -3.44
CA MET A 67 -1.08 6.14 -4.51
C MET A 67 -0.15 7.22 -3.96
N GLY A 68 -0.57 7.99 -2.95
CA GLY A 68 0.32 8.92 -2.22
C GLY A 68 1.48 8.21 -1.51
N THR A 69 1.30 6.94 -1.15
CA THR A 69 2.38 6.10 -0.64
C THR A 69 3.40 5.76 -1.73
N LEU A 70 2.99 5.51 -2.97
CA LEU A 70 3.92 5.29 -4.09
C LEU A 70 4.78 6.53 -4.35
N VAL A 71 4.19 7.72 -4.30
CA VAL A 71 4.92 8.99 -4.40
C VAL A 71 5.92 9.14 -3.25
N TYR A 72 5.51 8.80 -2.03
CA TYR A 72 6.40 8.78 -0.87
C TYR A 72 7.58 7.82 -1.08
N VAL A 73 7.34 6.61 -1.61
CA VAL A 73 8.39 5.62 -1.89
C VAL A 73 9.36 6.13 -2.95
N ASN A 74 8.87 6.76 -4.01
CA ASN A 74 9.71 7.37 -5.04
C ASN A 74 10.63 8.44 -4.44
N LYS A 75 10.07 9.36 -3.65
CA LYS A 75 10.83 10.40 -2.95
C LYS A 75 11.89 9.80 -2.03
N LYS A 76 11.53 8.81 -1.21
CA LYS A 76 12.48 8.15 -0.32
C LYS A 76 13.55 7.40 -1.08
N SER A 77 13.22 6.76 -2.20
CA SER A 77 14.21 6.09 -3.02
C SER A 77 15.28 7.10 -3.47
N ASN A 78 14.86 8.26 -3.98
CA ASN A 78 15.78 9.34 -4.36
C ASN A 78 16.65 9.84 -3.19
N GLU A 79 16.06 10.09 -2.02
CA GLU A 79 16.82 10.51 -0.82
C GLU A 79 17.90 9.48 -0.42
N TYR A 80 17.61 8.19 -0.59
CA TYR A 80 18.53 7.10 -0.30
C TYR A 80 19.40 6.68 -1.51
N LYS A 81 19.42 7.48 -2.59
CA LYS A 81 20.14 7.19 -3.85
C LYS A 81 19.79 5.82 -4.47
N LYS A 82 18.51 5.43 -4.36
CA LYS A 82 17.92 4.22 -4.93
C LYS A 82 16.98 4.61 -6.08
N ILE A 83 16.87 3.73 -7.07
CA ILE A 83 15.95 3.89 -8.20
C ILE A 83 14.66 3.13 -7.88
N PHE A 84 13.51 3.79 -8.02
CA PHE A 84 12.20 3.16 -7.87
C PHE A 84 11.50 3.07 -9.22
N LYS A 85 10.92 1.92 -9.52
CA LYS A 85 10.18 1.68 -10.76
C LYS A 85 8.93 0.86 -10.49
N ILE A 86 7.83 1.28 -11.11
CA ILE A 86 6.63 0.47 -11.23
C ILE A 86 6.75 -0.37 -12.50
N ILE A 87 6.44 -1.65 -12.39
CA ILE A 87 6.48 -2.57 -13.52
C ILE A 87 5.15 -3.26 -13.71
N ASN A 88 4.83 -3.52 -14.98
CA ASN A 88 3.70 -4.34 -15.39
C ASN A 88 2.36 -3.98 -14.71
N PRO A 89 1.95 -2.69 -14.61
CA PRO A 89 0.67 -2.37 -14.00
C PRO A 89 -0.48 -3.04 -14.75
N SER A 90 -1.43 -3.60 -14.00
CA SER A 90 -2.73 -3.98 -14.55
C SER A 90 -3.44 -2.77 -15.16
N LYS A 91 -4.48 -3.02 -15.96
CA LYS A 91 -5.27 -1.95 -16.57
C LYS A 91 -5.86 -1.04 -15.48
N GLU A 92 -6.42 -1.65 -14.44
CA GLU A 92 -7.03 -0.95 -13.30
C GLU A 92 -6.00 -0.13 -12.52
N ALA A 93 -4.82 -0.70 -12.25
CA ALA A 93 -3.74 0.02 -11.58
C ALA A 93 -3.29 1.23 -12.40
N LEU A 94 -3.12 1.05 -13.71
CA LEU A 94 -2.71 2.11 -14.62
C LEU A 94 -3.76 3.23 -14.69
N GLU A 95 -5.05 2.89 -14.76
CA GLU A 95 -6.16 3.85 -14.71
C GLU A 95 -6.19 4.63 -13.38
N ASN A 96 -5.98 3.97 -12.24
CA ASN A 96 -5.88 4.65 -10.95
C ASN A 96 -4.70 5.64 -10.94
N LEU A 97 -3.51 5.22 -11.35
CA LEU A 97 -2.33 6.09 -11.43
C LEU A 97 -2.55 7.30 -12.36
N ARG A 98 -3.21 7.08 -13.50
CA ARG A 98 -3.59 8.12 -14.47
C ARG A 98 -4.54 9.15 -13.92
N SER A 99 -5.55 8.72 -13.16
CA SER A 99 -6.55 9.63 -12.58
C SER A 99 -5.95 10.71 -11.68
N LEU A 100 -4.76 10.45 -11.10
CA LEU A 100 -4.00 11.41 -10.29
C LEU A 100 -2.78 12.01 -11.01
N GLY A 101 -2.60 11.73 -12.30
CA GLY A 101 -1.47 12.22 -13.10
C GLY A 101 -0.11 11.68 -12.68
N LEU A 102 -0.05 10.53 -11.99
CA LEU A 102 1.18 10.00 -11.41
C LEU A 102 2.16 9.43 -12.43
N GLU A 103 1.74 9.20 -13.67
CA GLU A 103 2.64 8.80 -14.78
C GLU A 103 3.76 9.83 -15.03
N LYS A 104 3.55 11.10 -14.65
CA LYS A 104 4.57 12.17 -14.77
C LYS A 104 5.65 12.11 -13.70
N ILE A 105 5.39 11.40 -12.61
CA ILE A 105 6.24 11.38 -11.40
C ILE A 105 6.88 10.00 -11.20
N LEU A 106 6.13 8.94 -11.50
CA LEU A 106 6.53 7.56 -11.28
C LEU A 106 7.01 6.95 -12.60
N LYS A 107 8.22 6.36 -12.57
CA LYS A 107 8.72 5.62 -13.72
C LYS A 107 7.98 4.30 -13.84
N ILE A 108 7.22 4.15 -14.93
CA ILE A 108 6.46 2.95 -15.26
C ILE A 108 7.11 2.30 -16.48
N GLU A 109 7.39 1.00 -16.40
CA GLU A 109 7.95 0.23 -17.53
C GLU A 109 7.34 -1.17 -17.61
N LYS A 110 7.44 -1.79 -18.79
CA LYS A 110 7.15 -3.22 -18.95
C LYS A 110 8.40 -4.02 -18.65
N ARG A 111 8.23 -5.22 -18.08
CA ARG A 111 9.33 -6.14 -17.78
C ARG A 111 8.89 -7.58 -18.00
N GLU A 112 9.73 -8.35 -18.69
CA GLU A 112 9.47 -9.77 -18.97
C GLU A 112 9.74 -10.67 -17.77
N GLU A 113 10.65 -10.26 -16.89
CA GLU A 113 10.96 -11.00 -15.66
C GLU A 113 9.76 -10.98 -14.70
N ILE A 114 9.17 -12.17 -14.52
CA ILE A 114 8.03 -12.42 -13.62
C ILE A 114 8.45 -13.48 -12.62
N TYR A 115 8.29 -13.18 -11.33
CA TYR A 115 8.55 -14.10 -10.24
C TYR A 115 7.26 -14.76 -9.76
N LYS A 116 7.30 -16.06 -9.52
CA LYS A 116 6.16 -16.79 -8.95
C LYS A 116 6.11 -16.59 -7.45
N LYS A 117 4.90 -16.59 -6.87
CA LYS A 117 4.68 -16.32 -5.43
C LYS A 117 5.46 -17.27 -4.52
N ASN A 118 5.63 -18.53 -4.93
CA ASN A 118 6.38 -19.56 -4.19
C ASN A 118 7.91 -19.34 -4.17
N GLU A 119 8.43 -18.46 -5.03
CA GLU A 119 9.85 -18.07 -5.08
C GLU A 119 10.12 -16.81 -4.24
N MET A 120 9.07 -16.21 -3.67
CA MET A 120 9.09 -14.94 -2.98
C MET A 120 8.74 -15.12 -1.50
N LYS A 121 9.24 -14.21 -0.66
CA LYS A 121 8.83 -14.12 0.75
C LYS A 121 7.53 -13.33 0.84
N GLU A 122 6.56 -13.83 1.61
CA GLU A 122 5.37 -13.04 1.94
C GLU A 122 5.72 -12.04 3.06
N TYR A 123 5.47 -10.75 2.81
CA TYR A 123 5.49 -9.76 3.88
C TYR A 123 4.11 -9.71 4.53
N LEU A 124 4.02 -10.35 5.70
CA LEU A 124 2.83 -10.28 6.53
C LEU A 124 2.76 -8.89 7.14
N CYS A 125 1.77 -8.10 6.75
CA CYS A 125 1.40 -6.89 7.46
C CYS A 125 1.04 -7.28 8.90
N TYR A 126 2.00 -7.19 9.84
CA TYR A 126 1.78 -7.52 11.25
C TYR A 126 0.58 -6.69 11.77
N ASN A 127 -0.48 -7.38 12.15
CA ASN A 127 -1.77 -6.84 12.61
C ASN A 127 -1.64 -5.83 13.76
N GLU A 128 -0.54 -5.84 14.51
CA GLU A 128 -0.31 -4.93 15.64
C GLU A 128 -0.31 -3.44 15.25
N GLN A 129 0.19 -3.11 14.05
CA GLN A 129 0.11 -1.73 13.56
C GLN A 129 -1.29 -1.41 13.02
N LYS A 130 -1.97 -2.37 12.37
CA LYS A 130 -3.33 -2.21 11.85
C LYS A 130 -4.27 -1.77 12.97
N ASN A 131 -4.29 -2.47 14.10
CA ASN A 131 -5.13 -2.08 15.24
C ASN A 131 -4.79 -0.70 15.81
N LYS A 132 -3.50 -0.34 15.91
CA LYS A 132 -3.10 1.02 16.35
C LYS A 132 -3.54 2.12 15.39
N ILE A 133 -3.40 1.88 14.08
CA ILE A 133 -3.82 2.80 13.02
C ILE A 133 -5.33 2.96 13.01
N PHE A 134 -6.08 1.85 13.01
CA PHE A 134 -7.54 1.88 13.06
C PHE A 134 -8.04 2.59 14.31
N LYS A 135 -7.45 2.31 15.48
CA LYS A 135 -7.76 3.04 16.72
C LYS A 135 -7.47 4.54 16.59
N SER A 136 -6.35 4.92 15.95
CA SER A 136 -6.01 6.33 15.73
C SER A 136 -6.98 7.02 14.76
N ILE A 137 -7.30 6.40 13.62
CA ILE A 137 -8.24 6.94 12.63
C ILE A 137 -9.64 7.06 13.25
N LEU A 138 -10.08 6.02 13.97
CA LEU A 138 -11.36 6.01 14.68
C LEU A 138 -11.43 7.15 15.70
N LYS A 139 -10.38 7.36 16.50
CA LYS A 139 -10.31 8.43 17.49
C LYS A 139 -10.47 9.81 16.85
N SER A 140 -9.75 10.07 15.75
CA SER A 140 -9.86 11.35 15.02
C SER A 140 -11.26 11.58 14.44
N HIS A 141 -11.88 10.56 13.84
CA HIS A 141 -13.20 10.70 13.24
C HIS A 141 -14.32 10.82 14.28
N ILE A 142 -14.20 10.19 15.45
CA ILE A 142 -15.14 10.42 16.57
C ILE A 142 -15.06 11.87 17.03
N LEU A 143 -13.85 12.43 17.17
CA LEU A 143 -13.67 13.83 17.54
C LEU A 143 -14.33 14.76 16.52
N LEU A 144 -14.05 14.56 15.22
CA LEU A 144 -14.64 15.37 14.14
C LEU A 144 -16.17 15.23 14.08
N SER A 145 -16.70 14.02 14.29
CA SER A 145 -18.13 13.72 14.33
C SER A 145 -18.85 14.41 15.50
N ASN A 146 -18.15 14.77 16.58
CA ASN A 146 -18.74 15.42 17.74
C ASN A 146 -18.77 16.95 17.63
N ILE A 147 -18.17 17.54 16.59
CA ILE A 147 -18.09 19.00 16.40
C ILE A 147 -19.45 19.58 15.98
N ASN A 148 -20.16 18.95 15.05
CA ASN A 148 -21.48 19.41 14.60
C ASN A 148 -22.33 18.25 14.03
N LYS A 149 -23.61 18.53 13.76
CA LYS A 149 -24.57 17.51 13.29
C LYS A 149 -24.30 17.01 11.87
N ASP A 150 -23.71 17.85 11.01
CA ASP A 150 -23.40 17.50 9.61
C ASP A 150 -22.22 16.52 9.56
N ASN A 151 -21.15 16.81 10.28
CA ASN A 151 -20.01 15.91 10.48
C ASN A 151 -20.45 14.57 11.09
N LYS A 152 -21.42 14.60 12.02
CA LYS A 152 -21.98 13.38 12.61
C LYS A 152 -22.65 12.49 11.57
N LYS A 153 -23.44 13.08 10.66
CA LYS A 153 -24.06 12.35 9.55
C LYS A 153 -23.01 11.81 8.57
N GLU A 154 -22.04 12.64 8.20
CA GLU A 154 -21.00 12.30 7.22
C GLU A 154 -20.13 11.13 7.68
N PHE A 155 -19.69 11.13 8.95
CA PHE A 155 -18.71 10.16 9.43
C PHE A 155 -19.32 8.91 10.10
N CYS A 156 -20.64 8.84 10.31
CA CYS A 156 -21.27 7.74 11.04
C CYS A 156 -20.99 6.36 10.44
N SER A 157 -21.15 6.23 9.12
CA SER A 157 -20.94 4.97 8.39
C SER A 157 -19.48 4.52 8.44
N LEU A 158 -18.54 5.46 8.31
CA LEU A 158 -17.10 5.20 8.42
C LEU A 158 -16.71 4.77 9.84
N ILE A 159 -17.20 5.46 10.87
CA ILE A 159 -16.95 5.11 12.27
C ILE A 159 -17.47 3.71 12.59
N GLN A 160 -18.66 3.35 12.11
CA GLN A 160 -19.25 2.03 12.33
C GLN A 160 -18.41 0.92 11.68
N ARG A 161 -17.96 1.13 10.44
CA ARG A 161 -17.07 0.21 9.74
C ARG A 161 -15.72 0.05 10.43
N LEU A 162 -15.11 1.15 10.88
CA LEU A 162 -13.83 1.13 11.61
C LEU A 162 -13.96 0.37 12.95
N LYS A 163 -15.07 0.51 13.67
CA LYS A 163 -15.35 -0.25 14.90
C LYS A 163 -15.46 -1.75 14.65
N GLN A 164 -16.16 -2.15 13.59
CA GLN A 164 -16.31 -3.57 13.21
C GLN A 164 -14.95 -4.20 12.84
N GLU A 165 -14.11 -3.48 12.11
CA GLU A 165 -12.76 -3.94 11.74
C GLU A 165 -11.84 -4.13 12.95
N ILE A 166 -11.94 -3.26 13.98
CA ILE A 166 -11.17 -3.44 15.23
C ILE A 166 -11.68 -4.65 16.02
N HIS A 167 -12.99 -4.89 16.05
CA HIS A 167 -13.58 -5.98 16.82
C HIS A 167 -13.32 -7.36 16.20
N ASN A 168 -13.30 -7.48 14.87
CA ASN A 168 -13.02 -8.74 14.16
C ASN A 168 -11.54 -9.19 14.22
N HIS A 169 -10.66 -8.42 14.86
CA HIS A 169 -9.21 -8.65 14.90
C HIS A 169 -8.62 -8.58 16.33
N ASN A 170 -9.45 -8.57 17.37
CA ASN A 170 -9.05 -8.89 18.75
C ASN A 170 -9.58 -10.28 19.12
#